data_AF-A0A5N6J9S0-F1
#
_entry.id   AF-A0A5N6J9S0-F1
#
_cell.length_a   1.000
_cell.length_b   1.000
_cell.length_c   1.000
_cell.angle_alpha   90.00
_cell.angle_beta   90.00
_cell.angle_gamma   90.00
#
_symmetry.space_group_name_H-M   'P 1'
#
loop_
_entity.id
_entity.type
_entity.pdbx_description
1 polymer ?
#
loop_
_entity_poly.entity_id
_entity_poly.type
_entity_poly.pdbx_seq_one_letter_code
_entity_poly.pdbx_strand_id
1 'polypeptide(L)'
;MAASEPSRYLARSLPRAFVPTARPQGFCLRRNVSDQASSKSAPADLNELESATSLTSTTLSEATAKSFDPIARTKARKKQLPRSRYQFRSPKYDRGPLHPHQPPPPSDPSSRLYVPGPFSLPRVEQTYQSTVASDILTLCYVHNPPGFKPPPKAPRLRSWDDSSPYHKNRPLRGPRGGDVLRLLRKPINFNNVPQLERITIHSYVKQAAQENSSWLHVAGMAVQAISNARVETFKSKTSVATWSIAPGRDTVAVKAELRGEDMLHFFGKLVDVVMPRIKDWEGVKGSSGDSSGNITFGLEPENVALFPEIEVNYDMYPPKMIPGCHITIHTSAKTDKDARLLLSAMGIPFYGKMVD
;
A
#
# COMPACT_ATOMS: atom_id res chain seq x y z
N MET A 1 -79.13 -21.00 4.59
CA MET A 1 -78.75 -20.32 5.85
C MET A 1 -77.53 -19.46 5.52
N ALA A 2 -77.69 -18.23 5.00
CA ALA A 2 -78.11 -17.01 5.71
C ALA A 2 -77.24 -16.82 6.97
N ALA A 3 -76.38 -15.81 7.11
CA ALA A 3 -76.39 -14.39 6.70
C ALA A 3 -74.93 -13.95 6.41
N SER A 4 -74.58 -13.25 5.32
CA SER A 4 -74.74 -11.80 5.06
C SER A 4 -74.18 -10.94 6.21
N GLU A 5 -73.30 -9.95 6.06
CA GLU A 5 -73.06 -9.03 4.95
C GLU A 5 -71.87 -8.07 5.36
N PRO A 6 -71.54 -6.94 4.67
CA PRO A 6 -70.20 -6.74 4.10
C PRO A 6 -69.57 -5.37 4.43
N SER A 7 -68.57 -4.98 3.62
CA SER A 7 -68.04 -3.61 3.41
C SER A 7 -67.05 -3.12 4.49
N ARG A 8 -65.96 -2.42 4.17
CA ARG A 8 -65.89 -1.28 3.26
C ARG A 8 -64.51 -1.15 2.61
N TYR A 9 -64.55 -0.90 1.31
CA TYR A 9 -63.54 -0.11 0.59
C TYR A 9 -63.28 1.21 1.33
N LEU A 10 -62.02 1.63 1.43
CA LEU A 10 -61.64 3.02 1.22
C LEU A 10 -60.21 3.09 0.72
N ALA A 11 -60.11 3.39 -0.58
CA ALA A 11 -58.91 3.95 -1.18
C ALA A 11 -58.60 5.30 -0.54
N ARG A 12 -57.31 5.57 -0.31
CA ARG A 12 -56.63 6.79 -0.77
C ARG A 12 -55.16 6.76 -0.37
N SER A 13 -54.34 6.54 -1.40
CA SER A 13 -53.02 7.15 -1.50
C SER A 13 -53.10 8.63 -1.13
N LEU A 14 -52.35 9.04 -0.11
CA LEU A 14 -51.97 10.44 0.08
C LEU A 14 -50.45 10.53 -0.06
N PRO A 15 -49.94 11.53 -0.80
CA PRO A 15 -48.53 11.66 -1.08
C PRO A 15 -47.80 11.99 0.22
N ARG A 16 -46.67 11.33 0.47
CA ARG A 16 -45.74 11.74 1.53
C ARG A 16 -45.10 13.06 1.07
N ALA A 17 -45.77 14.17 1.33
CA ALA A 17 -45.22 15.49 1.13
C ALA A 17 -44.01 15.65 2.06
N PHE A 18 -42.81 15.68 1.49
CA PHE A 18 -41.63 16.18 2.17
C PHE A 18 -41.78 17.70 2.32
N VAL A 19 -42.39 18.12 3.42
CA VAL A 19 -42.32 19.51 3.87
C VAL A 19 -41.05 19.64 4.72
N PRO A 20 -40.12 20.54 4.40
CA PRO A 20 -39.03 20.85 5.31
C PRO A 20 -39.63 21.61 6.49
N THR A 21 -39.73 20.96 7.65
CA THR A 21 -40.05 21.68 8.89
C THR A 21 -38.85 22.54 9.26
N ALA A 22 -38.85 23.80 8.82
CA ALA A 22 -37.99 24.84 9.39
C ALA A 22 -38.49 25.13 10.81
N ARG A 23 -38.08 24.29 11.78
CA ARG A 23 -38.13 24.66 13.19
C ARG A 23 -36.84 25.46 13.49
N PRO A 24 -36.91 26.73 13.91
CA PRO A 24 -35.78 27.34 14.56
C PRO A 24 -35.53 26.53 15.83
N GLN A 25 -34.38 25.87 15.94
CA GLN A 25 -33.89 25.38 17.23
C GLN A 25 -33.45 26.59 18.06
N GLY A 26 -34.44 27.37 18.52
CA GLY A 26 -34.27 28.20 19.70
C GLY A 26 -34.21 27.25 20.88
N PHE A 27 -33.03 27.06 21.44
CA PHE A 27 -32.86 26.40 22.74
C PHE A 27 -33.58 27.23 23.81
N CYS A 28 -34.87 26.98 24.01
CA CYS A 28 -35.56 27.41 25.23
C CYS A 28 -35.11 26.49 26.37
N LEU A 29 -33.96 26.82 26.97
CA LEU A 29 -33.55 26.29 28.26
C LEU A 29 -34.53 26.81 29.32
N ARG A 30 -35.64 26.09 29.54
CA ARG A 30 -36.32 26.15 30.84
C ARG A 30 -35.39 25.48 31.85
N ARG A 31 -34.68 26.30 32.63
CA ARG A 31 -34.00 25.87 33.86
C ARG A 31 -35.07 25.38 34.84
N ASN A 32 -35.36 24.08 34.80
CA ASN A 32 -35.81 23.40 36.00
C ASN A 32 -34.55 23.22 36.86
N VAL A 33 -34.36 24.14 37.81
CA VAL A 33 -33.30 24.04 38.81
C VAL A 33 -33.68 22.89 39.73
N SER A 34 -33.08 21.72 39.51
CA SER A 34 -33.01 20.67 40.51
C SER A 34 -31.81 20.97 41.41
N ASP A 35 -32.04 21.55 42.60
CA ASP A 35 -31.01 21.85 43.61
C ASP A 35 -30.48 20.60 44.36
N GLN A 36 -30.50 19.43 43.72
CA GLN A 36 -30.07 18.16 44.33
C GLN A 36 -29.14 17.36 43.40
N ALA A 37 -28.33 18.04 42.59
CA ALA A 37 -27.07 17.47 42.13
C ALA A 37 -25.98 17.97 43.08
N SER A 38 -25.45 17.08 43.92
CA SER A 38 -24.23 17.35 44.67
C SER A 38 -23.22 17.99 43.74
N SER A 39 -22.63 19.10 44.15
CA SER A 39 -21.44 19.70 43.55
C SER A 39 -20.29 18.67 43.57
N LYS A 40 -20.35 17.67 42.71
CA LYS A 40 -19.20 16.84 42.40
C LYS A 40 -18.25 17.79 41.70
N SER A 41 -17.21 18.18 42.43
CA SER A 41 -15.97 18.71 41.87
C SER A 41 -15.70 18.03 40.53
N ALA A 42 -15.24 18.78 39.53
CA ALA A 42 -14.74 18.20 38.29
C ALA A 42 -13.97 16.91 38.62
N PRO A 43 -14.25 15.78 37.93
CA PRO A 43 -13.65 14.49 38.27
C PRO A 43 -12.15 14.69 38.45
N ALA A 44 -11.59 14.16 39.55
CA ALA A 44 -10.22 14.45 39.97
C ALA A 44 -9.20 14.25 38.83
N ASP A 45 -9.46 13.28 37.95
CA ASP A 45 -8.71 12.95 36.73
C ASP A 45 -8.52 14.15 35.77
N LEU A 46 -9.47 15.10 35.72
CA LEU A 46 -9.33 16.30 34.87
C LEU A 46 -8.35 17.32 35.46
N ASN A 47 -8.11 17.29 36.78
CA ASN A 47 -7.13 18.15 37.43
C ASN A 47 -5.69 17.66 37.19
N GLU A 48 -5.49 16.43 36.71
CA GLU A 48 -4.19 15.89 36.31
C GLU A 48 -3.79 16.30 34.88
N LEU A 49 -4.74 16.80 34.09
CA LEU A 49 -4.47 17.27 32.73
C LEU A 49 -3.70 18.60 32.75
N GLU A 50 -2.88 18.81 31.72
CA GLU A 50 -2.11 20.04 31.57
C GLU A 50 -3.04 21.26 31.52
N SER A 51 -2.90 22.13 32.53
CA SER A 51 -3.72 23.31 32.72
C SER A 51 -3.63 24.32 31.56
N ALA A 52 -2.47 24.40 30.89
CA ALA A 52 -2.19 25.34 29.81
C ALA A 52 -2.02 24.64 28.45
N THR A 53 -3.12 24.09 27.92
CA THR A 53 -3.11 23.38 26.63
C THR A 53 -3.19 24.35 25.44
N SER A 54 -2.27 24.24 24.48
CA SER A 54 -2.29 25.04 23.24
C SER A 54 -3.34 24.58 22.22
N LEU A 55 -3.79 23.32 22.29
CA LEU A 55 -4.79 22.73 21.38
C LEU A 55 -6.19 23.32 21.54
N THR A 56 -6.50 23.90 22.71
CA THR A 56 -7.79 24.55 23.00
C THR A 56 -7.76 26.05 22.72
N SER A 57 -6.60 26.60 22.36
CA SER A 57 -6.51 28.01 21.98
C SER A 57 -7.37 28.28 20.74
N THR A 58 -8.17 29.35 20.81
CA THR A 58 -9.11 29.73 19.74
C THR A 58 -8.36 30.09 18.45
N THR A 59 -9.07 29.99 17.32
CA THR A 59 -8.60 30.47 16.01
C THR A 59 -7.97 31.87 16.11
N LEU A 60 -6.82 32.05 15.46
CA LEU A 60 -6.09 33.32 15.44
C LEU A 60 -6.98 34.46 14.93
N SER A 61 -6.85 35.65 15.52
CA SER A 61 -7.58 36.82 15.06
C SER A 61 -7.14 37.22 13.65
N GLU A 62 -8.09 37.65 12.82
CA GLU A 62 -7.81 38.06 11.44
C GLU A 62 -6.83 39.24 11.39
N ALA A 63 -6.91 40.15 12.36
CA ALA A 63 -5.97 41.26 12.52
C ALA A 63 -4.53 40.76 12.75
N THR A 64 -4.34 39.77 13.63
CA THR A 64 -3.01 39.17 13.85
C THR A 64 -2.49 38.46 12.61
N ALA A 65 -3.33 37.72 11.88
CA ALA A 65 -2.93 37.04 10.65
C ALA A 65 -2.51 38.04 9.56
N LYS A 66 -3.27 39.12 9.34
CA LYS A 66 -2.94 40.19 8.39
C LYS A 66 -1.64 40.93 8.75
N SER A 67 -1.36 41.09 10.04
CA SER A 67 -0.12 41.74 10.50
C SER A 67 1.14 40.87 10.38
N PHE A 68 0.98 39.55 10.18
CA PHE A 68 2.09 38.60 10.20
C PHE A 68 2.75 38.50 8.80
N ASP A 69 3.77 39.34 8.56
CA ASP A 69 4.61 39.26 7.36
C ASP A 69 6.07 38.85 7.70
N PRO A 70 6.45 37.58 7.47
CA PRO A 70 7.80 37.10 7.73
C PRO A 70 8.83 37.65 6.73
N ILE A 71 8.43 37.99 5.51
CA ILE A 71 9.31 38.48 4.45
C ILE A 71 9.69 39.93 4.76
N ALA A 72 8.72 40.81 5.05
CA ALA A 72 9.00 42.18 5.47
C ALA A 72 9.85 42.22 6.74
N ARG A 73 9.54 41.38 7.73
CA ARG A 73 10.34 41.26 8.97
C ARG A 73 11.79 40.84 8.72
N THR A 74 12.02 40.04 7.69
CA THR A 74 13.37 39.61 7.30
C THR A 74 14.09 40.71 6.53
N LYS A 75 13.41 41.41 5.61
CA LYS A 75 13.97 42.55 4.86
C LYS A 75 14.29 43.76 5.74
N ALA A 76 13.46 44.05 6.74
CA ALA A 76 13.66 45.18 7.65
C ALA A 76 14.84 44.96 8.62
N ARG A 77 15.28 43.71 8.82
CA ARG A 77 16.40 43.41 9.72
C ARG A 77 17.72 43.82 9.08
N LYS A 78 18.45 44.69 9.77
CA LYS A 78 19.82 45.13 9.38
C LYS A 78 20.90 44.09 9.69
N LYS A 79 20.63 43.12 10.58
CA LYS A 79 21.58 42.09 11.03
C LYS A 79 20.89 40.74 11.14
N GLN A 80 21.65 39.66 10.97
CA GLN A 80 21.18 38.29 11.15
C GLN A 80 20.90 38.03 12.64
N LEU A 81 19.84 37.26 12.93
CA LEU A 81 19.54 36.80 14.29
C LEU A 81 20.67 35.86 14.78
N PRO A 82 21.03 35.91 16.08
CA PRO A 82 21.98 34.96 16.64
C PRO A 82 21.43 33.54 16.52
N ARG A 83 22.32 32.58 16.24
CA ARG A 83 21.98 31.16 16.17
C ARG A 83 21.51 30.63 17.53
N SER A 84 20.59 29.67 17.52
CA SER A 84 20.18 28.96 18.73
C SER A 84 21.36 28.20 19.36
N ARG A 85 21.28 27.98 20.68
CA ARG A 85 22.21 27.13 21.44
C ARG A 85 22.06 25.66 21.07
N TYR A 86 20.84 25.22 20.72
CA TYR A 86 20.59 23.84 20.27
C TYR A 86 21.09 23.65 18.83
N GLN A 87 22.10 22.80 18.66
CA GLN A 87 22.77 22.57 17.37
C GLN A 87 22.87 21.08 17.02
N PHE A 88 21.95 20.26 17.51
CA PHE A 88 21.88 18.86 17.15
C PHE A 88 21.77 18.68 15.62
N ARG A 89 22.46 17.68 15.10
CA ARG A 89 22.42 17.25 13.70
C ARG A 89 22.42 15.74 13.73
N SER A 90 21.60 15.10 12.89
CA SER A 90 21.64 13.63 12.76
C SER A 90 23.09 13.14 12.58
N PRO A 91 23.51 12.01 13.17
CA PRO A 91 24.78 11.34 12.89
C PRO A 91 24.77 10.61 11.55
N LYS A 92 25.92 10.54 10.87
CA LYS A 92 26.03 9.89 9.54
C LYS A 92 25.90 8.37 9.64
N TYR A 93 26.35 7.80 10.76
CA TYR A 93 26.36 6.37 11.03
C TYR A 93 25.65 6.12 12.36
N ASP A 94 24.83 5.08 12.40
CA ASP A 94 24.34 4.53 13.65
C ASP A 94 25.45 3.66 14.27
N ARG A 95 25.80 3.94 15.52
CA ARG A 95 26.86 3.25 16.27
C ARG A 95 26.29 2.32 17.35
N GLY A 96 24.99 2.04 17.28
CA GLY A 96 24.29 1.19 18.22
C GLY A 96 23.50 1.97 19.27
N PRO A 97 22.61 1.27 20.00
CA PRO A 97 21.57 1.90 20.81
C PRO A 97 22.12 2.64 22.05
N LEU A 98 23.33 2.33 22.51
CA LEU A 98 23.90 2.98 23.70
C LEU A 98 24.81 4.17 23.36
N HIS A 99 25.01 4.46 22.08
CA HIS A 99 25.83 5.61 21.69
C HIS A 99 25.08 6.91 22.06
N PRO A 100 25.71 7.88 22.77
CA PRO A 100 25.02 9.08 23.25
C PRO A 100 24.38 9.94 22.15
N HIS A 101 24.99 9.95 20.95
CA HIS A 101 24.52 10.72 19.82
C HIS A 101 23.76 9.81 18.85
N GLN A 102 22.46 9.65 19.09
CA GLN A 102 21.56 8.77 18.34
C GLN A 102 20.94 9.48 17.13
N PRO A 103 20.65 8.75 16.04
CA PRO A 103 19.85 9.30 14.95
C PRO A 103 18.38 9.47 15.33
N PRO A 104 17.72 10.56 14.89
CA PRO A 104 16.28 10.69 15.02
C PRO A 104 15.56 9.70 14.09
N PRO A 105 14.29 9.36 14.36
CA PRO A 105 13.52 8.47 13.50
C PRO A 105 13.37 9.02 12.08
N PRO A 106 13.14 8.17 11.05
CA PRO A 106 12.98 8.63 9.66
C PRO A 106 11.82 9.61 9.44
N SER A 107 10.81 9.63 10.33
CA SER A 107 9.68 10.56 10.28
C SER A 107 10.04 11.98 10.70
N ASP A 108 11.17 12.18 11.40
CA ASP A 108 11.61 13.49 11.86
C ASP A 108 12.20 14.28 10.67
N PRO A 109 11.75 15.52 10.41
CA PRO A 109 12.27 16.35 9.31
C PRO A 109 13.77 16.68 9.44
N SER A 110 14.36 16.55 10.63
CA SER A 110 15.80 16.71 10.85
C SER A 110 16.63 15.45 10.54
N SER A 111 15.97 14.32 10.28
CA SER A 111 16.60 13.05 9.92
C SER A 111 17.20 13.07 8.52
N ARG A 112 18.31 12.35 8.33
CA ARG A 112 18.89 12.15 6.98
C ARG A 112 18.07 11.24 6.08
N LEU A 113 17.22 10.40 6.68
CA LEU A 113 16.38 9.45 5.97
C LEU A 113 14.96 10.00 5.75
N TYR A 114 14.75 11.28 6.07
CA TYR A 114 13.45 11.90 5.91
C TYR A 114 13.05 11.92 4.44
N VAL A 115 11.88 11.37 4.18
CA VAL A 115 11.17 11.49 2.91
C VAL A 115 9.89 12.26 3.21
N PRO A 116 9.59 13.33 2.46
CA PRO A 116 8.31 14.02 2.61
C PRO A 116 7.14 13.05 2.51
N GLY A 117 6.08 13.32 3.27
CA GLY A 117 4.87 12.49 3.31
C GLY A 117 4.11 12.47 1.98
N PRO A 118 2.86 11.95 1.98
CA PRO A 118 2.06 11.84 0.76
C PRO A 118 1.78 13.22 0.15
N PHE A 119 1.85 13.30 -1.18
CA PHE A 119 1.61 14.52 -1.93
C PHE A 119 0.18 14.60 -2.46
N SER A 120 -0.42 13.45 -2.75
CA SER A 120 -1.82 13.34 -3.17
C SER A 120 -2.51 12.13 -2.55
N LEU A 121 -3.80 11.99 -2.83
CA LEU A 121 -4.58 10.80 -2.50
C LEU A 121 -4.75 9.99 -3.79
N PRO A 122 -4.04 8.87 -3.96
CA PRO A 122 -4.11 8.10 -5.19
C PRO A 122 -5.52 7.55 -5.44
N ARG A 123 -6.05 7.78 -6.64
CA ARG A 123 -7.39 7.30 -7.03
C ARG A 123 -7.54 5.79 -6.84
N VAL A 124 -6.50 5.02 -7.18
CA VAL A 124 -6.46 3.55 -7.05
C VAL A 124 -6.73 3.12 -5.61
N GLU A 125 -6.12 3.80 -4.64
CA GLU A 125 -6.32 3.50 -3.22
C GLU A 125 -7.73 3.91 -2.74
N GLN A 126 -8.23 5.06 -3.18
CA GLN A 126 -9.60 5.49 -2.87
C GLN A 126 -10.65 4.49 -3.40
N THR A 127 -10.51 4.04 -4.65
CA THR A 127 -11.37 3.01 -5.22
C THR A 127 -11.27 1.70 -4.44
N TYR A 128 -10.05 1.29 -4.08
CA TYR A 128 -9.85 0.09 -3.29
C TYR A 128 -10.60 0.16 -1.94
N GLN A 129 -10.42 1.25 -1.20
CA GLN A 129 -11.01 1.42 0.13
C GLN A 129 -12.53 1.59 0.09
N SER A 130 -13.07 2.25 -0.95
CA SER A 130 -14.48 2.59 -1.04
C SER A 130 -15.36 1.47 -1.60
N THR A 131 -14.84 0.63 -2.50
CA THR A 131 -15.65 -0.42 -3.17
C THR A 131 -15.02 -1.80 -3.06
N VAL A 132 -13.77 -1.96 -3.53
CA VAL A 132 -13.15 -3.29 -3.72
C VAL A 132 -12.97 -4.04 -2.40
N ALA A 133 -12.58 -3.33 -1.33
CA ALA A 133 -12.34 -3.96 -0.04
C ALA A 133 -13.61 -4.60 0.55
N SER A 134 -14.76 -3.92 0.48
CA SER A 134 -16.04 -4.47 0.94
C SER A 134 -16.53 -5.60 0.03
N ASP A 135 -16.30 -5.50 -1.27
CA ASP A 135 -16.74 -6.53 -2.23
C ASP A 135 -15.95 -7.83 -2.05
N ILE A 136 -14.63 -7.76 -1.87
CA ILE A 136 -13.80 -8.94 -1.58
C ILE A 136 -14.21 -9.58 -0.25
N LEU A 137 -14.46 -8.76 0.77
CA LEU A 137 -14.86 -9.23 2.09
C LEU A 137 -16.19 -9.99 2.02
N THR A 138 -17.19 -9.43 1.34
CA THR A 138 -18.51 -10.05 1.20
C THR A 138 -18.46 -11.31 0.34
N LEU A 139 -17.71 -11.29 -0.77
CA LEU A 139 -17.56 -12.43 -1.67
C LEU A 139 -16.86 -13.63 -1.01
N CYS A 140 -15.84 -13.38 -0.17
CA CYS A 140 -15.04 -14.43 0.46
C CYS A 140 -15.48 -14.79 1.88
N TYR A 141 -16.60 -14.25 2.36
CA TYR A 141 -17.06 -14.47 3.71
C TYR A 141 -17.43 -15.94 3.93
N VAL A 142 -16.89 -16.52 5.01
CA VAL A 142 -17.28 -17.85 5.49
C VAL A 142 -17.91 -17.69 6.86
N HIS A 143 -19.18 -18.07 6.97
CA HIS A 143 -19.91 -18.00 8.24
C HIS A 143 -19.37 -19.03 9.23
N ASN A 144 -18.93 -18.56 10.39
CA ASN A 144 -18.61 -19.40 11.54
C ASN A 144 -19.70 -19.19 12.61
N PRO A 145 -20.37 -20.25 13.07
CA PRO A 145 -21.42 -20.12 14.09
C PRO A 145 -20.83 -19.60 15.42
N PRO A 146 -21.64 -18.96 16.28
CA PRO A 146 -21.18 -18.49 17.57
C PRO A 146 -20.65 -19.67 18.40
N GLY A 147 -19.46 -19.51 18.98
CA GLY A 147 -18.78 -20.57 19.74
C GLY A 147 -17.92 -21.51 18.89
N PHE A 148 -17.87 -21.36 17.57
CA PHE A 148 -16.95 -22.11 16.72
C PHE A 148 -15.49 -21.86 17.12
N LYS A 149 -14.74 -22.94 17.35
CA LYS A 149 -13.31 -22.91 17.59
C LYS A 149 -12.60 -23.65 16.46
N PRO A 150 -11.69 -23.00 15.72
CA PRO A 150 -10.94 -23.70 14.68
C PRO A 150 -10.08 -24.79 15.31
N PRO A 151 -9.88 -25.94 14.63
CA PRO A 151 -9.02 -26.98 15.15
C PRO A 151 -7.59 -26.45 15.34
N PRO A 152 -6.87 -26.88 16.39
CA PRO A 152 -5.49 -26.46 16.61
C PRO A 152 -4.63 -26.89 15.42
N LYS A 153 -3.76 -25.99 14.97
CA LYS A 153 -2.87 -26.28 13.84
C LYS A 153 -1.76 -27.22 14.28
N ALA A 154 -1.66 -28.37 13.62
CA ALA A 154 -0.57 -29.30 13.84
C ALA A 154 0.80 -28.68 13.46
N PRO A 155 1.91 -29.10 14.11
CA PRO A 155 3.24 -28.67 13.71
C PRO A 155 3.52 -29.11 12.27
N ARG A 156 4.03 -28.18 11.46
CA ARG A 156 4.26 -28.44 10.03
C ARG A 156 5.50 -29.29 9.78
N LEU A 157 6.55 -29.07 10.57
CA LEU A 157 7.67 -29.99 10.68
C LEU A 157 7.26 -31.06 11.69
N ARG A 158 7.12 -32.29 11.20
CA ARG A 158 6.56 -33.39 11.98
C ARG A 158 7.64 -33.99 12.87
N SER A 159 7.32 -34.29 14.12
CA SER A 159 8.18 -35.10 14.96
C SER A 159 8.17 -36.57 14.52
N TRP A 160 9.16 -37.30 15.01
CA TRP A 160 9.13 -38.76 15.02
C TRP A 160 8.28 -39.22 16.20
N ASP A 161 7.68 -40.39 16.07
CA ASP A 161 6.88 -41.03 17.10
C ASP A 161 7.78 -41.75 18.12
N ASP A 162 7.25 -42.06 19.31
CA ASP A 162 8.01 -42.72 20.38
C ASP A 162 8.17 -44.24 20.19
N SER A 163 7.88 -44.75 18.99
CA SER A 163 7.96 -46.19 18.68
C SER A 163 9.39 -46.74 18.71
N SER A 164 10.41 -45.89 18.61
CA SER A 164 11.81 -46.27 18.58
C SER A 164 12.69 -45.38 19.47
N PRO A 165 13.62 -45.95 20.26
CA PRO A 165 14.58 -45.16 21.03
C PRO A 165 15.41 -44.19 20.17
N TYR A 166 15.61 -44.50 18.88
CA TYR A 166 16.34 -43.63 17.94
C TYR A 166 15.59 -42.35 17.57
N HIS A 167 14.29 -42.25 17.84
CA HIS A 167 13.47 -41.08 17.50
C HIS A 167 13.62 -39.92 18.49
N LYS A 168 14.09 -40.17 19.72
CA LYS A 168 14.13 -39.20 20.83
C LYS A 168 14.95 -37.93 20.51
N ASN A 169 16.11 -38.07 19.88
CA ASN A 169 17.02 -36.96 19.55
C ASN A 169 17.13 -36.72 18.03
N ARG A 170 16.20 -37.27 17.25
CA ARG A 170 16.23 -37.15 15.79
C ARG A 170 15.69 -35.78 15.38
N PRO A 171 16.29 -35.09 14.40
CA PRO A 171 15.74 -33.83 13.91
C PRO A 171 14.33 -34.03 13.35
N LEU A 172 13.51 -32.98 13.43
CA LEU A 172 12.17 -32.96 12.87
C LEU A 172 12.19 -33.35 11.39
N ARG A 173 11.13 -34.00 10.95
CA ARG A 173 10.96 -34.43 9.56
C ARG A 173 10.78 -33.20 8.68
N GLY A 174 11.36 -33.28 7.48
CA GLY A 174 11.18 -32.28 6.44
C GLY A 174 9.70 -32.06 6.07
N PRO A 175 9.41 -30.93 5.41
CA PRO A 175 8.06 -30.61 4.95
C PRO A 175 7.49 -31.71 4.06
N ARG A 176 6.20 -32.00 4.22
CA ARG A 176 5.52 -32.99 3.38
C ARG A 176 5.18 -32.35 2.02
N GLY A 177 5.54 -33.03 0.93
CA GLY A 177 5.13 -32.70 -0.44
C GLY A 177 6.07 -31.78 -1.22
N GLY A 178 6.96 -31.05 -0.56
CA GLY A 178 7.97 -30.20 -1.22
C GLY A 178 9.13 -29.93 -0.27
N ASP A 179 10.10 -29.14 -0.73
CA ASP A 179 11.32 -28.86 0.02
C ASP A 179 11.16 -27.70 1.03
N VAL A 180 10.25 -26.76 0.75
CA VAL A 180 10.02 -25.56 1.57
C VAL A 180 8.60 -25.49 2.10
N LEU A 181 8.44 -24.94 3.31
CA LEU A 181 7.14 -24.68 3.94
C LEU A 181 6.41 -23.52 3.23
N ARG A 182 5.46 -23.84 2.35
CA ARG A 182 4.60 -22.84 1.67
C ARG A 182 3.66 -22.11 2.62
N LEU A 183 3.25 -20.89 2.30
CA LEU A 183 2.28 -20.16 3.12
C LEU A 183 0.92 -20.89 3.15
N LEU A 184 0.24 -20.81 4.30
CA LEU A 184 -1.13 -21.34 4.43
C LEU A 184 -2.14 -20.23 4.16
N ARG A 185 -3.15 -20.53 3.35
CA ARG A 185 -4.30 -19.66 3.15
C ARG A 185 -4.98 -19.41 4.49
N LYS A 186 -5.26 -18.14 4.79
CA LYS A 186 -6.13 -17.74 5.91
C LYS A 186 -7.50 -17.38 5.32
N PRO A 187 -8.62 -17.67 6.01
CA PRO A 187 -9.90 -17.11 5.60
C PRO A 187 -9.81 -15.59 5.62
N ILE A 188 -10.45 -14.95 4.64
CA ILE A 188 -10.49 -13.49 4.54
C ILE A 188 -11.54 -12.98 5.53
N ASN A 189 -11.10 -12.12 6.43
CA ASN A 189 -11.91 -11.39 7.39
C ASN A 189 -11.65 -9.89 7.22
N PHE A 190 -12.38 -9.06 7.96
CA PHE A 190 -12.23 -7.60 7.96
C PHE A 190 -10.79 -7.10 8.26
N ASN A 191 -9.98 -7.89 8.99
CA ASN A 191 -8.60 -7.52 9.35
C ASN A 191 -7.55 -7.90 8.30
N ASN A 192 -7.88 -8.74 7.32
CA ASN A 192 -6.91 -9.30 6.38
C ASN A 192 -7.42 -9.34 4.95
N VAL A 193 -8.13 -8.29 4.55
CA VAL A 193 -8.51 -8.08 3.16
C VAL A 193 -7.23 -7.92 2.32
N PRO A 194 -7.06 -8.67 1.22
CA PRO A 194 -5.92 -8.53 0.33
C PRO A 194 -5.77 -7.09 -0.19
N GLN A 195 -4.55 -6.56 -0.19
CA GLN A 195 -4.19 -5.22 -0.67
C GLN A 195 -2.85 -5.26 -1.42
N LEU A 196 -2.56 -4.23 -2.22
CA LEU A 196 -1.24 -4.05 -2.84
C LEU A 196 -0.22 -3.65 -1.76
N GLU A 197 0.95 -4.31 -1.74
CA GLU A 197 2.01 -4.02 -0.75
C GLU A 197 3.21 -3.31 -1.38
N ARG A 198 3.68 -3.84 -2.51
CA ARG A 198 4.79 -3.26 -3.29
C ARG A 198 4.74 -3.74 -4.73
N ILE A 199 5.35 -2.98 -5.63
CA ILE A 199 5.56 -3.42 -7.02
C ILE A 199 7.06 -3.41 -7.30
N THR A 200 7.55 -4.48 -7.91
CA THR A 200 8.95 -4.57 -8.34
C THR A 200 8.98 -4.62 -9.85
N ILE A 201 9.72 -3.69 -10.44
CA ILE A 201 10.00 -3.66 -11.87
C ILE A 201 11.44 -4.12 -12.05
N HIS A 202 11.62 -5.20 -12.80
CA HIS A 202 12.92 -5.80 -13.05
C HIS A 202 13.15 -5.91 -14.55
N SER A 203 14.23 -5.34 -15.05
CA SER A 203 14.66 -5.48 -16.45
C SER A 203 16.02 -6.15 -16.50
N TYR A 204 16.11 -7.24 -17.26
CA TYR A 204 17.36 -7.94 -17.54
C TYR A 204 17.75 -7.70 -18.99
N VAL A 205 18.94 -7.17 -19.21
CA VAL A 205 19.40 -6.70 -20.52
C VAL A 205 20.62 -7.51 -20.95
N LYS A 206 20.37 -8.57 -21.74
CA LYS A 206 21.42 -9.48 -22.22
C LYS A 206 22.55 -8.75 -22.98
N GLN A 207 22.20 -7.72 -23.75
CA GLN A 207 23.13 -6.94 -24.57
C GLN A 207 24.14 -6.17 -23.72
N ALA A 208 23.82 -5.87 -22.46
CA ALA A 208 24.74 -5.18 -21.56
C ALA A 208 26.00 -6.01 -21.25
N ALA A 209 25.90 -7.35 -21.28
CA ALA A 209 27.03 -8.25 -21.08
C ALA A 209 27.81 -8.55 -22.38
N GLN A 210 27.12 -8.53 -23.52
CA GLN A 210 27.69 -8.96 -24.81
C GLN A 210 28.28 -7.80 -25.63
N GLU A 211 27.66 -6.62 -25.56
CA GLU A 211 28.00 -5.48 -26.42
C GLU A 211 28.59 -4.33 -25.61
N ASN A 212 27.76 -3.64 -24.82
CA ASN A 212 28.14 -2.38 -24.19
C ASN A 212 27.27 -2.09 -22.95
N SER A 213 27.86 -1.48 -21.92
CA SER A 213 27.15 -0.98 -20.73
C SER A 213 26.10 0.10 -21.03
N SER A 214 26.16 0.74 -22.20
CA SER A 214 25.19 1.74 -22.67
C SER A 214 23.74 1.24 -22.60
N TRP A 215 23.52 -0.03 -22.92
CA TRP A 215 22.21 -0.69 -22.82
C TRP A 215 21.63 -0.67 -21.40
N LEU A 216 22.50 -0.81 -20.39
CA LEU A 216 22.10 -0.76 -18.98
C LEU A 216 21.71 0.66 -18.56
N HIS A 217 22.40 1.68 -19.08
CA HIS A 217 22.09 3.08 -18.80
C HIS A 217 20.70 3.46 -19.35
N VAL A 218 20.41 3.05 -20.60
CA VAL A 218 19.09 3.25 -21.21
C VAL A 218 17.99 2.54 -20.40
N ALA A 219 18.24 1.29 -19.98
CA ALA A 219 17.33 0.54 -19.12
C ALA A 219 17.05 1.25 -17.79
N GLY A 220 18.11 1.75 -17.13
CA GLY A 220 18.02 2.53 -15.91
C GLY A 220 17.17 3.78 -16.10
N MET A 221 17.41 4.55 -17.16
CA MET A 221 16.66 5.76 -17.48
C MET A 221 15.18 5.47 -17.75
N ALA A 222 14.87 4.43 -18.53
CA ALA A 222 13.50 4.05 -18.85
C ALA A 222 12.72 3.59 -17.60
N VAL A 223 13.30 2.70 -16.80
CA VAL A 223 12.66 2.21 -15.56
C VAL A 223 12.51 3.35 -14.54
N GLN A 224 13.51 4.24 -14.44
CA GLN A 224 13.44 5.39 -13.54
C GLN A 224 12.33 6.37 -13.94
N ALA A 225 12.20 6.66 -15.25
CA ALA A 225 11.17 7.55 -15.77
C ALA A 225 9.76 7.02 -15.48
N ILE A 226 9.51 5.73 -15.72
CA ILE A 226 8.19 5.13 -15.51
C ILE A 226 7.84 5.05 -14.01
N SER A 227 8.82 4.70 -13.18
CA SER A 227 8.62 4.30 -11.78
C SER A 227 8.77 5.44 -10.77
N ASN A 228 9.38 6.57 -11.14
CA ASN A 228 9.73 7.68 -10.25
C ASN A 228 10.64 7.27 -9.05
N ALA A 229 11.23 6.08 -9.10
CA ALA A 229 12.13 5.56 -8.08
C ALA A 229 13.55 5.45 -8.61
N ARG A 230 14.52 5.73 -7.73
CA ARG A 230 15.93 5.51 -8.06
C ARG A 230 16.17 4.01 -8.21
N VAL A 231 16.77 3.65 -9.34
CA VAL A 231 16.92 2.25 -9.72
C VAL A 231 18.23 1.66 -9.21
N GLU A 232 18.18 0.40 -8.80
CA GLU A 232 19.34 -0.36 -8.35
C GLU A 232 19.87 -1.26 -9.48
N THR A 233 21.18 -1.35 -9.62
CA THR A 233 21.84 -2.20 -10.61
C THR A 233 22.32 -3.51 -10.00
N PHE A 234 22.19 -4.60 -10.76
CA PHE A 234 22.52 -5.94 -10.31
C PHE A 234 23.56 -6.60 -11.21
N LYS A 235 24.56 -7.19 -10.55
CA LYS A 235 25.58 -8.01 -11.19
C LYS A 235 25.09 -9.44 -11.39
N SER A 236 25.65 -10.12 -12.38
CA SER A 236 25.43 -11.56 -12.62
C SER A 236 25.83 -12.39 -11.39
N LYS A 237 24.99 -13.38 -11.05
CA LYS A 237 25.25 -14.34 -9.96
C LYS A 237 25.89 -15.63 -10.44
N THR A 238 25.61 -16.05 -11.67
CA THR A 238 26.03 -17.33 -12.25
C THR A 238 26.95 -17.11 -13.45
N SER A 239 27.85 -18.08 -13.67
CA SER A 239 28.71 -18.12 -14.87
C SER A 239 28.09 -19.02 -15.93
N VAL A 240 27.87 -18.51 -17.13
CA VAL A 240 27.45 -19.31 -18.28
C VAL A 240 28.20 -18.83 -19.52
N ALA A 241 29.14 -19.66 -19.99
CA ALA A 241 30.01 -19.31 -21.12
C ALA A 241 29.24 -19.07 -22.42
N THR A 242 28.17 -19.84 -22.69
CA THR A 242 27.32 -19.68 -23.87
C THR A 242 26.67 -18.29 -23.98
N TRP A 243 26.47 -17.63 -22.85
CA TRP A 243 25.88 -16.28 -22.80
C TRP A 243 26.93 -15.19 -22.62
N SER A 244 28.21 -15.55 -22.57
CA SER A 244 29.34 -14.66 -22.27
C SER A 244 29.19 -13.95 -20.92
N ILE A 245 28.59 -14.62 -19.93
CA ILE A 245 28.33 -14.04 -18.60
C ILE A 245 29.30 -14.66 -17.60
N ALA A 246 30.07 -13.79 -16.92
CA ALA A 246 30.90 -14.16 -15.80
C ALA A 246 30.35 -13.56 -14.49
N PRO A 247 30.40 -14.28 -13.36
CA PRO A 247 29.82 -13.82 -12.10
C PRO A 247 30.57 -12.60 -11.56
N GLY A 248 29.85 -11.59 -11.08
CA GLY A 248 30.42 -10.40 -10.42
C GLY A 248 31.15 -9.40 -11.33
N ARG A 249 31.41 -9.75 -12.59
CA ARG A 249 32.04 -8.89 -13.59
C ARG A 249 31.02 -7.97 -14.27
N ASP A 250 29.96 -8.57 -14.80
CA ASP A 250 29.01 -7.89 -15.68
C ASP A 250 27.78 -7.42 -14.91
N THR A 251 27.37 -6.17 -15.17
CA THR A 251 26.12 -5.61 -14.63
C THR A 251 25.06 -5.74 -15.70
N VAL A 252 24.03 -6.55 -15.44
CA VAL A 252 23.13 -7.05 -16.49
C VAL A 252 21.66 -6.75 -16.19
N ALA A 253 21.34 -6.35 -14.95
CA ALA A 253 19.98 -6.12 -14.53
C ALA A 253 19.82 -4.79 -13.79
N VAL A 254 18.59 -4.30 -13.87
CA VAL A 254 18.12 -3.04 -13.31
C VAL A 254 16.80 -3.35 -12.58
N LYS A 255 16.65 -2.91 -11.35
CA LYS A 255 15.44 -3.15 -10.54
C LYS A 255 15.02 -1.90 -9.78
N ALA A 256 13.73 -1.56 -9.87
CA ALA A 256 13.09 -0.55 -9.03
C ALA A 256 12.05 -1.22 -8.13
N GLU A 257 11.97 -0.77 -6.87
CA GLU A 257 10.94 -1.17 -5.92
C GLU A 257 10.07 0.02 -5.56
N LEU A 258 8.77 -0.11 -5.78
CA LEU A 258 7.77 0.92 -5.53
C LEU A 258 6.93 0.55 -4.32
N ARG A 259 6.68 1.55 -3.47
CA ARG A 259 5.82 1.48 -2.30
C ARG A 259 5.02 2.77 -2.16
N GLY A 260 3.91 2.73 -1.42
CA GLY A 260 3.09 3.90 -1.15
C GLY A 260 2.49 4.52 -2.41
N GLU A 261 2.57 5.84 -2.52
CA GLU A 261 1.93 6.63 -3.58
C GLU A 261 2.48 6.30 -4.98
N ASP A 262 3.81 6.20 -5.16
CA ASP A 262 4.42 5.90 -6.46
C ASP A 262 3.98 4.54 -7.02
N MET A 263 3.79 3.55 -6.14
CA MET A 263 3.27 2.22 -6.51
C MET A 263 1.86 2.33 -7.08
N LEU A 264 1.00 3.11 -6.44
CA LEU A 264 -0.41 3.24 -6.80
C LEU A 264 -0.58 4.04 -8.09
N HIS A 265 0.21 5.09 -8.28
CA HIS A 265 0.26 5.82 -9.56
C HIS A 265 0.78 4.96 -10.69
N PHE A 266 1.85 4.19 -10.46
CA PHE A 266 2.35 3.22 -11.44
C PHE A 266 1.28 2.19 -11.82
N PHE A 267 0.60 1.61 -10.84
CA PHE A 267 -0.46 0.64 -11.07
C PHE A 267 -1.62 1.24 -11.87
N GLY A 268 -2.08 2.44 -11.52
CA GLY A 268 -3.13 3.14 -12.26
C GLY A 268 -2.74 3.40 -13.72
N LYS A 269 -1.54 3.93 -13.97
CA LYS A 269 -1.02 4.12 -15.34
C LYS A 269 -0.95 2.81 -16.12
N LEU A 270 -0.51 1.74 -15.46
CA LEU A 270 -0.37 0.43 -16.10
C LEU A 270 -1.72 -0.13 -16.56
N VAL A 271 -2.73 -0.11 -15.68
CA VAL A 271 -4.06 -0.66 -15.96
C VAL A 271 -4.87 0.23 -16.90
N ASP A 272 -4.89 1.53 -16.67
CA ASP A 272 -5.79 2.44 -17.38
C ASP A 272 -5.23 2.91 -18.74
N VAL A 273 -3.89 3.01 -18.86
CA VAL A 273 -3.24 3.60 -20.05
C VAL A 273 -2.47 2.56 -20.86
N VAL A 274 -1.60 1.78 -20.22
CA VAL A 274 -0.66 0.91 -20.94
C VAL A 274 -1.36 -0.36 -21.44
N MET A 275 -1.97 -1.13 -20.53
CA MET A 275 -2.60 -2.42 -20.86
C MET A 275 -3.61 -2.34 -22.02
N PRO A 276 -4.52 -1.35 -22.09
CA PRO A 276 -5.48 -1.25 -23.19
C PRO A 276 -4.87 -0.87 -24.54
N ARG A 277 -3.67 -0.27 -24.55
CA ARG A 277 -2.96 0.12 -25.77
C ARG A 277 -2.12 -1.01 -26.37
N ILE A 278 -1.91 -2.11 -25.64
CA ILE A 278 -1.16 -3.26 -26.14
C ILE A 278 -2.01 -3.98 -27.19
N LYS A 279 -1.47 -4.12 -28.40
CA LYS A 279 -2.14 -4.81 -29.49
C LYS A 279 -2.18 -6.32 -29.24
N ASP A 280 -3.32 -6.95 -29.54
CA ASP A 280 -3.53 -8.40 -29.45
C ASP A 280 -3.20 -9.00 -28.06
N TRP A 281 -3.41 -8.22 -26.99
CA TRP A 281 -3.12 -8.64 -25.61
C TRP A 281 -4.35 -9.26 -24.94
N GLU A 282 -4.26 -10.56 -24.64
CA GLU A 282 -5.34 -11.31 -23.99
C GLU A 282 -5.44 -11.06 -22.46
N GLY A 283 -4.36 -10.55 -21.86
CA GLY A 283 -4.26 -10.28 -20.42
C GLY A 283 -3.09 -10.97 -19.74
N VAL A 284 -3.14 -11.04 -18.41
CA VAL A 284 -2.16 -11.77 -17.60
C VAL A 284 -2.52 -13.25 -17.56
N LYS A 285 -1.52 -14.14 -17.67
CA LYS A 285 -1.76 -15.58 -17.63
C LYS A 285 -2.34 -16.00 -16.28
N GLY A 286 -3.48 -16.70 -16.28
CA GLY A 286 -4.15 -17.20 -15.07
C GLY A 286 -3.34 -18.22 -14.26
N SER A 287 -2.30 -18.81 -14.86
CA SER A 287 -1.33 -19.66 -14.17
C SER A 287 -0.17 -18.89 -13.54
N SER A 288 -0.12 -17.56 -13.69
CA SER A 288 0.91 -16.75 -13.04
C SER A 288 0.66 -16.71 -11.53
N GLY A 289 1.75 -16.80 -10.76
CA GLY A 289 1.73 -16.84 -9.31
C GLY A 289 2.92 -17.60 -8.73
N ASP A 290 3.34 -17.21 -7.53
CA ASP A 290 4.43 -17.86 -6.77
C ASP A 290 3.92 -18.73 -5.60
N SER A 291 2.63 -19.05 -5.61
CA SER A 291 1.87 -19.73 -4.54
C SER A 291 1.86 -18.98 -3.20
N SER A 292 2.30 -17.72 -3.19
CA SER A 292 2.40 -16.88 -2.00
C SER A 292 1.63 -15.57 -2.12
N GLY A 293 0.88 -15.37 -3.21
CA GLY A 293 0.08 -14.17 -3.44
C GLY A 293 0.82 -13.07 -4.23
N ASN A 294 1.93 -13.40 -4.89
CA ASN A 294 2.61 -12.47 -5.79
C ASN A 294 2.37 -12.89 -7.24
N ILE A 295 2.01 -11.92 -8.09
CA ILE A 295 1.71 -12.15 -9.50
C ILE A 295 2.76 -11.45 -10.36
N THR A 296 3.34 -12.17 -11.31
CA THR A 296 4.38 -11.65 -12.21
C THR A 296 3.95 -11.74 -13.67
N PHE A 297 4.25 -10.71 -14.45
CA PHE A 297 4.13 -10.76 -15.91
C PHE A 297 5.22 -9.89 -16.56
N GLY A 298 5.42 -10.11 -17.86
CA GLY A 298 6.39 -9.35 -18.65
C GLY A 298 5.70 -8.36 -19.57
N LEU A 299 6.35 -7.23 -19.81
CA LEU A 299 6.09 -6.32 -20.90
C LEU A 299 7.23 -6.42 -21.91
N GLU A 300 6.87 -6.54 -23.18
CA GLU A 300 7.81 -6.49 -24.29
C GLU A 300 8.36 -5.06 -24.47
N PRO A 301 9.52 -4.89 -25.12
CA PRO A 301 10.11 -3.57 -25.38
C PRO A 301 9.14 -2.55 -25.98
N GLU A 302 8.31 -2.98 -26.93
CA GLU A 302 7.30 -2.14 -27.59
C GLU A 302 6.22 -1.68 -26.60
N ASN A 303 5.81 -2.55 -25.68
CA ASN A 303 4.80 -2.25 -24.67
C ASN A 303 5.34 -1.28 -23.61
N VAL A 304 6.65 -1.34 -23.32
CA VAL A 304 7.30 -0.38 -22.40
C VAL A 304 7.34 1.03 -23.01
N ALA A 305 7.42 1.15 -24.34
CA ALA A 305 7.38 2.46 -24.99
C ALA A 305 6.00 3.16 -24.91
N LEU A 306 4.93 2.42 -24.59
CA LEU A 306 3.57 2.95 -24.45
C LEU A 306 3.33 3.72 -23.14
N PHE A 307 4.29 3.70 -22.20
CA PHE A 307 4.20 4.52 -21.01
C PHE A 307 4.30 6.00 -21.38
N PRO A 308 3.42 6.87 -20.84
CA PRO A 308 3.43 8.30 -21.16
C PRO A 308 4.79 8.98 -20.92
N GLU A 309 5.51 8.57 -19.89
CA GLU A 309 6.83 9.14 -19.56
C GLU A 309 7.91 8.82 -20.60
N ILE A 310 7.76 7.71 -21.33
CA ILE A 310 8.68 7.30 -22.39
C ILE A 310 8.21 7.84 -23.74
N GLU A 311 6.91 7.76 -24.02
CA GLU A 311 6.32 8.21 -25.30
C GLU A 311 6.67 9.66 -25.63
N VAL A 312 6.59 10.58 -24.66
CA VAL A 312 6.89 12.01 -24.86
C VAL A 312 8.35 12.25 -25.24
N ASN A 313 9.26 11.43 -24.73
CA ASN A 313 10.70 11.59 -24.92
C ASN A 313 11.30 10.44 -25.75
N TYR A 314 10.49 9.76 -26.56
CA TYR A 314 10.89 8.52 -27.23
C TYR A 314 12.11 8.74 -28.14
N ASP A 315 12.13 9.86 -28.87
CA ASP A 315 13.21 10.25 -29.79
C ASP A 315 14.55 10.50 -29.08
N MET A 316 14.55 10.75 -27.77
CA MET A 316 15.79 10.91 -26.99
C MET A 316 16.47 9.58 -26.68
N TYR A 317 15.73 8.46 -26.75
CA TYR A 317 16.29 7.14 -26.53
C TYR A 317 16.90 6.60 -27.83
N PRO A 318 18.09 5.97 -27.77
CA PRO A 318 18.64 5.32 -28.95
C PRO A 318 17.69 4.24 -29.50
N PRO A 319 17.61 4.08 -30.82
CA PRO A 319 16.67 3.16 -31.44
C PRO A 319 16.94 1.73 -31.00
N LYS A 320 15.86 0.99 -30.70
CA LYS A 320 15.88 -0.43 -30.27
C LYS A 320 16.63 -0.69 -28.95
N MET A 321 16.94 0.35 -28.17
CA MET A 321 17.63 0.18 -26.88
C MET A 321 16.74 0.10 -25.65
N ILE A 322 15.46 0.45 -25.76
CA ILE A 322 14.51 0.31 -24.65
C ILE A 322 14.29 -1.19 -24.39
N PRO A 323 14.59 -1.70 -23.19
CA PRO A 323 14.38 -3.11 -22.89
C PRO A 323 12.95 -3.39 -22.45
N GLY A 324 12.54 -4.66 -22.56
CA GLY A 324 11.36 -5.16 -21.86
C GLY A 324 11.57 -5.19 -20.35
N CYS A 325 10.48 -5.35 -19.59
CA CYS A 325 10.55 -5.44 -18.14
C CYS A 325 9.60 -6.50 -17.59
N HIS A 326 9.97 -7.10 -16.47
CA HIS A 326 9.12 -7.96 -15.68
C HIS A 326 8.57 -7.18 -14.49
N ILE A 327 7.25 -7.14 -14.40
CA ILE A 327 6.53 -6.49 -13.31
C ILE A 327 6.06 -7.59 -12.36
N THR A 328 6.50 -7.51 -11.11
CA THR A 328 6.00 -8.37 -10.04
C THR A 328 5.18 -7.52 -9.08
N ILE A 329 3.90 -7.87 -8.97
CA ILE A 329 2.96 -7.23 -8.07
C ILE A 329 2.90 -8.07 -6.79
N HIS A 330 3.32 -7.45 -5.69
CA HIS A 330 3.26 -8.07 -4.38
C HIS A 330 2.01 -7.62 -3.66
N THR A 331 1.25 -8.58 -3.16
CA THR A 331 0.01 -8.33 -2.43
C THR A 331 0.13 -8.89 -1.02
N SER A 332 -0.73 -8.41 -0.11
CA SER A 332 -0.85 -8.97 1.24
C SER A 332 -1.53 -10.35 1.27
N ALA A 333 -2.02 -10.83 0.13
CA ALA A 333 -2.61 -12.15 0.01
C ALA A 333 -1.58 -13.24 0.33
N LYS A 334 -2.07 -14.42 0.75
CA LYS A 334 -1.20 -15.59 1.05
C LYS A 334 -1.28 -16.68 -0.01
N THR A 335 -2.19 -16.53 -0.97
CA THR A 335 -2.39 -17.47 -2.07
C THR A 335 -2.63 -16.70 -3.35
N ASP A 336 -2.27 -17.31 -4.47
CA ASP A 336 -2.39 -16.69 -5.79
C ASP A 336 -3.85 -16.50 -6.19
N LYS A 337 -4.75 -17.38 -5.72
CA LYS A 337 -6.20 -17.22 -5.89
C LYS A 337 -6.69 -15.89 -5.33
N ASP A 338 -6.32 -15.58 -4.09
CA ASP A 338 -6.75 -14.35 -3.42
C ASP A 338 -6.08 -13.12 -4.06
N ALA A 339 -4.83 -13.25 -4.53
CA ALA A 339 -4.14 -12.17 -5.24
C ALA A 339 -4.77 -11.88 -6.61
N ARG A 340 -5.10 -12.91 -7.40
CA ARG A 340 -5.80 -12.75 -8.68
C ARG A 340 -7.19 -12.17 -8.50
N LEU A 341 -7.91 -12.56 -7.44
CA LEU A 341 -9.20 -11.96 -7.10
C LEU A 341 -9.07 -10.46 -6.88
N LEU A 342 -8.09 -10.03 -6.08
CA LEU A 342 -7.80 -8.60 -5.87
C LEU A 342 -7.46 -7.91 -7.19
N LEU A 343 -6.49 -8.43 -7.95
CA LEU A 343 -6.02 -7.77 -9.16
C LEU A 343 -7.10 -7.71 -10.25
N SER A 344 -7.96 -8.72 -10.34
CA SER A 344 -9.11 -8.71 -11.23
C SER A 344 -10.13 -7.64 -10.83
N ALA A 345 -10.41 -7.48 -9.54
CA ALA A 345 -11.26 -6.41 -9.04
C ALA A 345 -10.66 -5.01 -9.28
N MET A 346 -9.33 -4.92 -9.33
CA MET A 346 -8.58 -3.69 -9.62
C MET A 346 -8.35 -3.45 -11.12
N GLY A 347 -8.95 -4.26 -12.01
CA GLY A 347 -8.96 -4.02 -13.46
C GLY A 347 -7.92 -4.80 -14.28
N ILE A 348 -7.17 -5.73 -13.69
CA ILE A 348 -6.26 -6.60 -14.47
C ILE A 348 -7.03 -7.76 -15.10
N PRO A 349 -7.03 -7.89 -16.44
CA PRO A 349 -7.61 -9.05 -17.10
C PRO A 349 -6.72 -10.28 -16.96
N PHE A 350 -7.34 -11.44 -16.74
CA PHE A 350 -6.65 -12.75 -16.71
C PHE A 350 -7.19 -13.68 -17.80
N TYR A 351 -6.31 -14.42 -18.47
CA TYR A 351 -6.68 -15.39 -19.51
C TYR A 351 -6.14 -16.80 -19.22
N GLY A 352 -6.75 -17.80 -19.85
CA GLY A 352 -6.35 -19.20 -19.73
C GLY A 352 -6.79 -19.87 -18.42
N LYS A 353 -6.17 -21.01 -18.09
CA LYS A 353 -6.55 -21.82 -16.92
C LYS A 353 -6.08 -21.16 -15.61
N MET A 354 -7.01 -20.89 -14.71
CA MET A 354 -6.71 -20.43 -13.35
C MET A 354 -6.20 -21.61 -12.51
N VAL A 355 -5.05 -21.43 -11.84
CA VAL A 355 -4.41 -22.46 -11.01
C VAL A 355 -4.56 -22.08 -9.54
N ASP A 356 -5.37 -22.83 -8.80
CA ASP A 356 -5.64 -22.58 -7.37
C ASP A 356 -4.44 -22.86 -6.45
#